data_AF-A0AA39WCK3-F1
#
_entry.id   AF-A0AA39WCK3-F1
#
_cell.length_a   1.000
_cell.length_b   1.000
_cell.length_c   1.000
_cell.angle_alpha   90.00
_cell.angle_beta   90.00
_cell.angle_gamma   90.00
#
_symmetry.space_group_name_H-M   'P 1'
#
loop_
_entity.id
_entity.type
_entity.pdbx_description
1 polymer ?
#
loop_
_entity_poly.entity_id
_entity_poly.type
_entity_poly.pdbx_seq_one_letter_code
_entity_poly.pdbx_strand_id
1 'polypeptide(L)'
;MKTSLPHPGSAFRRKKMRILEQLSMPDGEYADASPKGSVDIAIRCLIDEINEHAGLVTTSSCAGRVSVYLEGRRKEEKTKETRQTKRSPAKGGIGDRVNAAATAAAAASSGGGKGGGEWLFVSHDPLPHLNDIHVGGGGERGLAGFFGLGGSITAAAEAEGQGNSGGGGLRLIHFKFEPMILHVLTASHEHAQLVVQAGIEAGFRETGAVSLLGRPASEEATPMVAVRCMGLSFESLVGMATDDGIRYCIVSQEYLELLFQVANARFVENQKRIIRFRAALKTAFAPSPPPVRREGSGGGEWEDEKTRKERKREEGLRRREELQRQKDKEES
;
A
#
# COMPACT_ATOMS: atom_id res chain seq x y z
N MET A 1 21.96 11.92 14.84
CA MET A 1 22.14 12.77 13.65
C MET A 1 21.40 12.09 12.51
N LYS A 2 20.41 12.74 11.87
CA LYS A 2 19.82 12.18 10.64
C LYS A 2 20.92 12.22 9.57
N THR A 3 21.38 11.06 9.11
CA THR A 3 22.27 10.98 7.94
C THR A 3 21.52 11.54 6.73
N SER A 4 22.20 12.32 5.88
CA SER A 4 21.62 12.80 4.64
C SER A 4 21.21 11.62 3.77
N LEU A 5 19.99 11.65 3.22
CA LEU A 5 19.52 10.61 2.30
C LEU A 5 20.40 10.56 1.05
N PRO A 6 20.68 9.37 0.50
CA PRO A 6 21.49 9.24 -0.71
C PRO A 6 20.79 9.87 -1.91
N HIS A 7 21.56 10.37 -2.87
CA HIS A 7 20.97 10.92 -4.09
C HIS A 7 20.45 9.78 -4.97
N PRO A 8 19.23 9.90 -5.56
CA PRO A 8 18.70 8.85 -6.43
C PRO A 8 19.55 8.60 -7.68
N GLY A 9 19.91 7.32 -7.91
CA GLY A 9 20.63 6.88 -9.10
C GLY A 9 19.88 7.17 -10.41
N SER A 10 20.61 7.15 -11.53
CA SER A 10 20.05 7.46 -12.85
C SER A 10 18.98 6.45 -13.30
N ALA A 11 19.14 5.18 -12.95
CA ALA A 11 18.18 4.13 -13.24
C ALA A 11 16.83 4.37 -12.53
N PHE A 12 16.87 4.71 -11.24
CA PHE A 12 15.68 5.07 -10.48
C PHE A 12 14.98 6.30 -11.08
N ARG A 13 15.73 7.37 -11.38
CA ARG A 13 15.16 8.60 -11.96
C ARG A 13 14.46 8.34 -13.30
N ARG A 14 15.06 7.55 -14.20
CA ARG A 14 14.40 7.14 -15.46
C ARG A 14 13.11 6.35 -15.21
N LYS A 15 13.13 5.42 -14.25
CA LYS A 15 11.94 4.62 -13.91
C LYS A 15 10.84 5.48 -13.29
N LYS A 16 11.20 6.41 -12.39
CA LYS A 16 10.28 7.38 -11.80
C LYS A 16 9.63 8.24 -12.87
N MET A 17 10.40 8.82 -13.80
CA MET A 17 9.84 9.61 -14.91
C MET A 17 8.78 8.82 -15.69
N ARG A 18 9.10 7.59 -16.09
CA ARG A 18 8.17 6.73 -16.82
C ARG A 18 6.88 6.43 -16.04
N ILE A 19 6.98 6.21 -14.74
CA ILE A 19 5.81 5.94 -13.89
C ILE A 19 4.96 7.21 -13.72
N LEU A 20 5.59 8.38 -13.55
CA LEU A 20 4.89 9.65 -13.44
C LEU A 20 4.18 10.03 -14.75
N GLU A 21 4.80 9.77 -15.90
CA GLU A 21 4.17 9.92 -17.21
C GLU A 21 2.90 9.06 -17.30
N GLN A 22 2.96 7.80 -16.83
CA GLN A 22 1.79 6.94 -16.78
C GLN A 22 0.70 7.48 -15.86
N LEU A 23 1.05 7.89 -14.64
CA LEU A 23 0.11 8.46 -13.64
C LEU A 23 -0.51 9.80 -14.06
N SER A 24 0.07 10.47 -15.05
CA SER A 24 -0.39 11.76 -15.57
C SER A 24 -1.33 11.60 -16.78
N MET A 25 -1.48 10.39 -17.32
CA MET A 25 -2.45 10.13 -18.38
C MET A 25 -3.89 10.25 -17.82
N PRO A 26 -4.86 10.74 -18.62
CA PRO A 26 -6.26 10.82 -18.21
C PRO A 26 -6.80 9.46 -17.75
N ASP A 27 -7.76 9.46 -16.82
CA ASP A 27 -8.32 8.25 -16.19
C ASP A 27 -8.91 7.21 -17.17
N GLY A 28 -9.17 7.59 -18.44
CA GLY A 28 -9.61 6.68 -19.50
C GLY A 28 -8.49 5.90 -20.22
N GLU A 29 -7.22 6.30 -20.04
CA GLU A 29 -6.05 5.68 -20.69
C GLU A 29 -5.03 5.14 -19.67
N TYR A 30 -5.10 5.59 -18.42
CA TYR A 30 -4.35 5.00 -17.31
C TYR A 30 -5.09 3.74 -16.81
N ALA A 31 -4.35 2.65 -16.62
CA ALA A 31 -4.84 1.46 -15.95
C ALA A 31 -4.00 1.24 -14.68
N ASP A 32 -4.50 1.73 -13.54
CA ASP A 32 -3.98 1.29 -12.24
C ASP A 32 -4.09 -0.24 -12.17
N ALA A 33 -3.11 -0.91 -11.56
CA ALA A 33 -3.15 -2.35 -11.33
C ALA A 33 -4.25 -2.74 -10.32
N SER A 34 -4.86 -1.74 -9.67
CA SER A 34 -6.11 -1.88 -8.92
C SER A 34 -7.28 -2.17 -9.88
N PRO A 35 -8.26 -3.03 -9.51
CA PRO A 35 -9.42 -3.34 -10.35
C PRO A 35 -10.23 -2.13 -10.85
N LYS A 36 -10.05 -0.94 -10.25
CA LYS A 36 -10.71 0.31 -10.63
C LYS A 36 -10.14 0.95 -11.91
N GLY A 37 -8.88 0.67 -12.25
CA GLY A 37 -8.21 1.29 -13.40
C GLY A 37 -7.83 2.77 -13.22
N SER A 38 -8.40 3.50 -12.26
CA SER A 38 -8.09 4.92 -11.97
C SER A 38 -7.57 5.13 -10.55
N VAL A 39 -6.86 6.24 -10.33
CA VAL A 39 -6.39 6.64 -9.00
C VAL A 39 -7.55 7.19 -8.17
N ASP A 40 -7.69 6.72 -6.93
CA ASP A 40 -8.72 7.23 -6.02
C ASP A 40 -8.48 8.69 -5.62
N ILE A 41 -9.48 9.55 -5.89
CA ILE A 41 -9.44 11.00 -5.59
C ILE A 41 -9.09 11.24 -4.11
N ALA A 42 -9.62 10.43 -3.20
CA ALA A 42 -9.43 10.55 -1.76
C ALA A 42 -7.95 10.49 -1.30
N ILE A 43 -7.06 9.88 -2.09
CA ILE A 43 -5.62 9.79 -1.78
C ILE A 43 -4.75 10.47 -2.84
N ARG A 44 -5.32 11.19 -3.80
CA ARG A 44 -4.55 11.85 -4.87
C ARG A 44 -3.52 12.83 -4.30
N CYS A 45 -3.93 13.66 -3.34
CA CYS A 45 -3.02 14.57 -2.65
C CYS A 45 -1.85 13.85 -1.96
N LEU A 46 -2.10 12.68 -1.35
CA LEU A 46 -1.03 11.88 -0.71
C LEU A 46 -0.08 11.31 -1.76
N ILE A 47 -0.61 10.83 -2.89
CA ILE A 47 0.18 10.29 -4.01
C ILE A 47 1.08 11.38 -4.59
N ASP A 48 0.53 12.56 -4.84
CA ASP A 48 1.28 13.69 -5.39
C ASP A 48 2.41 14.11 -4.44
N GLU A 49 2.15 14.25 -3.14
CA GLU A 49 3.17 14.55 -2.13
C GLU A 49 4.26 13.47 -2.02
N ILE A 50 3.90 12.18 -2.07
CA ILE A 50 4.90 11.10 -2.09
C ILE A 50 5.78 11.26 -3.33
N ASN A 51 5.19 11.57 -4.48
CA ASN A 51 5.87 11.68 -5.76
C ASN A 51 6.72 12.95 -5.90
N GLU A 52 6.50 13.98 -5.08
CA GLU A 52 7.39 15.15 -5.00
C GLU A 52 8.78 14.79 -4.45
N HIS A 53 8.88 13.76 -3.59
CA HIS A 53 10.17 13.35 -3.03
C HIS A 53 11.07 12.69 -4.08
N ALA A 54 12.28 13.24 -4.29
CA ALA A 54 13.21 12.78 -5.33
C ALA A 54 13.47 11.27 -5.32
N GLY A 55 13.52 10.64 -4.14
CA GLY A 55 13.79 9.22 -3.97
C GLY A 55 12.57 8.29 -3.84
N LEU A 56 11.35 8.78 -4.10
CA LEU A 56 10.11 8.00 -4.00
C LEU A 56 9.29 8.11 -5.29
N VAL A 57 8.56 7.04 -5.62
CA VAL A 57 7.47 7.07 -6.61
C VAL A 57 6.41 6.01 -6.30
N THR A 58 5.14 6.37 -6.34
CA THR A 58 4.02 5.42 -6.19
C THR A 58 3.81 4.62 -7.47
N THR A 59 3.57 3.31 -7.39
CA THR A 59 3.37 2.46 -8.59
C THR A 59 1.99 1.83 -8.71
N SER A 60 1.20 1.82 -7.63
CA SER A 60 -0.21 1.41 -7.61
C SER A 60 -0.82 1.83 -6.27
N SER A 61 -2.13 2.07 -6.27
CA SER A 61 -2.82 2.62 -5.11
C SER A 61 -4.27 2.15 -4.99
N CYS A 62 -4.79 2.16 -3.76
CA CYS A 62 -6.21 2.07 -3.47
C CYS A 62 -6.45 2.81 -2.16
N ALA A 63 -7.42 3.73 -2.11
CA ALA A 63 -7.75 4.50 -0.91
C ALA A 63 -8.38 3.64 0.20
N GLY A 64 -8.87 2.46 -0.17
CA GLY A 64 -9.72 1.60 0.63
C GLY A 64 -11.08 1.47 -0.04
N ARG A 65 -11.72 0.32 0.16
CA ARG A 65 -12.99 0.00 -0.49
C ARG A 65 -13.84 -0.92 0.37
N VAL A 66 -15.14 -0.82 0.15
CA VAL A 66 -16.12 -1.84 0.51
C VAL A 66 -16.59 -2.53 -0.76
N SER A 67 -16.83 -3.83 -0.67
CA SER A 67 -17.25 -4.63 -1.81
C SER A 67 -18.14 -5.77 -1.40
N VAL A 68 -19.04 -6.15 -2.30
CA VAL A 68 -19.77 -7.41 -2.27
C VAL A 68 -19.38 -8.18 -3.52
N TYR A 69 -18.89 -9.41 -3.36
CA TYR A 69 -18.44 -10.22 -4.48
C TYR A 69 -18.81 -11.68 -4.32
N LEU A 70 -19.07 -12.32 -5.46
CA LEU A 70 -19.32 -13.74 -5.59
C LEU A 70 -17.99 -14.45 -5.87
N GLU A 71 -17.63 -15.47 -5.09
CA GLU A 71 -16.37 -16.20 -5.28
C GLU A 71 -16.32 -16.97 -6.61
N GLY A 72 -15.13 -17.23 -7.13
CA GLY A 72 -14.97 -18.02 -8.36
C GLY A 72 -15.22 -19.51 -8.15
N ARG A 73 -15.57 -20.22 -9.22
CA ARG A 73 -15.73 -21.70 -9.16
C ARG A 73 -14.39 -22.36 -8.81
N ARG A 74 -14.36 -23.19 -7.76
CA ARG A 74 -13.21 -24.08 -7.51
C ARG A 74 -13.08 -25.04 -8.70
N LYS A 75 -11.92 -25.06 -9.35
CA LYS A 75 -11.60 -26.13 -10.29
C LYS A 75 -11.45 -27.41 -9.49
N GLU A 76 -12.35 -28.37 -9.68
CA GLU A 76 -12.10 -29.74 -9.26
C GLU A 76 -10.83 -30.23 -9.99
N GLU A 77 -9.75 -30.43 -9.24
CA GLU A 77 -8.59 -31.14 -9.75
C GLU A 77 -9.04 -32.55 -10.13
N LYS A 78 -9.24 -32.78 -11.43
CA LYS A 78 -9.34 -34.14 -11.95
C LYS A 78 -7.99 -34.81 -11.77
N THR A 79 -7.78 -35.41 -10.60
CA THR A 79 -6.77 -36.45 -10.39
C THR A 79 -7.19 -37.64 -11.22
N LYS A 80 -6.85 -37.65 -12.51
CA LYS A 80 -6.84 -38.84 -13.34
C LYS A 80 -5.41 -39.13 -13.73
N GLU A 81 -4.94 -40.27 -13.23
CA GLU A 81 -3.74 -40.95 -13.63
C GLU A 81 -3.58 -40.96 -15.14
N THR A 82 -2.44 -40.47 -15.63
CA THR A 82 -1.74 -41.15 -16.71
C THR A 82 -0.24 -40.99 -16.46
N ARG A 83 0.31 -41.93 -15.68
CA ARG A 83 1.70 -42.34 -15.84
C ARG A 83 1.85 -42.86 -17.27
N GLN A 84 2.52 -42.13 -18.15
CA GLN A 84 3.44 -42.71 -19.14
C GLN A 84 4.25 -41.62 -19.85
N THR A 85 5.52 -41.55 -19.45
CA THR A 85 6.71 -41.47 -20.30
C THR A 85 6.62 -40.66 -21.60
N LYS A 86 7.18 -39.43 -21.57
CA LYS A 86 8.04 -38.95 -22.66
C LYS A 86 9.27 -38.24 -22.08
N ARG A 87 10.43 -38.85 -22.32
CA ARG A 87 11.76 -38.29 -22.11
C ARG A 87 12.08 -37.26 -23.21
N SER A 88 12.95 -36.32 -22.82
CA SER A 88 13.90 -35.52 -23.63
C SER A 88 13.44 -34.12 -24.09
N PRO A 89 14.38 -33.17 -24.31
CA PRO A 89 15.61 -32.87 -23.56
C PRO A 89 15.70 -31.38 -23.15
N ALA A 90 16.66 -31.07 -22.27
CA ALA A 90 17.01 -29.72 -21.89
C ALA A 90 17.56 -28.90 -23.08
N LYS A 91 16.97 -27.71 -23.34
CA LYS A 91 17.60 -26.51 -23.91
C LYS A 91 16.57 -25.37 -24.08
N GLY A 92 16.90 -24.17 -23.59
CA GLY A 92 16.37 -22.91 -24.14
C GLY A 92 15.64 -21.96 -23.17
N GLY A 93 16.32 -20.88 -22.77
CA GLY A 93 15.76 -19.53 -22.61
C GLY A 93 14.86 -19.21 -21.40
N ILE A 94 15.44 -18.58 -20.36
CA ILE A 94 14.70 -17.89 -19.28
C ILE A 94 14.28 -16.49 -19.77
N GLY A 95 13.55 -16.44 -20.89
CA GLY A 95 13.17 -15.19 -21.58
C GLY A 95 11.69 -14.80 -21.46
N ASP A 96 10.79 -15.75 -21.17
CA ASP A 96 9.34 -15.54 -21.42
C ASP A 96 8.44 -15.54 -20.18
N ARG A 97 9.00 -15.57 -18.97
CA ARG A 97 8.18 -15.62 -17.73
C ARG A 97 7.66 -14.25 -17.26
N VAL A 98 8.09 -13.16 -17.89
CA VAL A 98 7.66 -11.79 -17.56
C VAL A 98 6.40 -11.37 -18.32
N ASN A 99 6.16 -11.95 -19.50
CA ASN A 99 4.91 -11.72 -20.24
C ASN A 99 3.75 -12.51 -19.64
N ALA A 100 3.95 -13.71 -19.10
CA ALA A 100 2.83 -14.49 -18.53
C ALA A 100 2.15 -13.83 -17.31
N ALA A 101 2.89 -13.10 -16.48
CA ALA A 101 2.33 -12.39 -15.32
C ALA A 101 1.66 -11.05 -15.70
N ALA A 102 2.15 -10.37 -16.74
CA ALA A 102 1.56 -9.15 -17.28
C ALA A 102 0.31 -9.45 -18.13
N THR A 103 0.32 -10.51 -18.94
CA THR A 103 -0.84 -10.94 -19.73
C THR A 103 -1.95 -11.53 -18.86
N ALA A 104 -1.62 -12.17 -17.73
CA ALA A 104 -2.62 -12.59 -16.73
C ALA A 104 -3.26 -11.41 -15.98
N ALA A 105 -2.54 -10.29 -15.80
CA ALA A 105 -3.10 -9.05 -15.25
C ALA A 105 -3.95 -8.29 -16.27
N ALA A 106 -3.55 -8.28 -17.55
CA ALA A 106 -4.31 -7.63 -18.63
C ALA A 106 -5.64 -8.35 -18.93
N ALA A 107 -5.71 -9.69 -18.78
CA ALA A 107 -6.94 -10.46 -18.95
C ALA A 107 -7.96 -10.30 -17.80
N ALA A 108 -7.61 -9.60 -16.72
CA ALA A 108 -8.49 -9.31 -15.60
C ALA A 108 -9.11 -7.90 -15.64
N SER A 109 -8.88 -7.15 -16.74
CA SER A 109 -9.32 -5.75 -16.89
C SER A 109 -10.75 -5.57 -17.43
N SER A 110 -11.53 -6.64 -17.54
CA SER A 110 -12.95 -6.57 -17.89
C SER A 110 -13.81 -7.33 -16.87
N GLY A 111 -14.24 -6.65 -15.82
CA GLY A 111 -15.44 -7.00 -15.04
C GLY A 111 -15.43 -8.25 -14.14
N GLY A 112 -14.31 -8.99 -14.00
CA GLY A 112 -14.27 -10.22 -13.20
C GLY A 112 -13.47 -10.09 -11.90
N GLY A 113 -14.05 -10.47 -10.76
CA GLY A 113 -13.35 -10.60 -9.48
C GLY A 113 -12.15 -11.57 -9.55
N LYS A 114 -11.16 -11.37 -8.67
CA LYS A 114 -9.96 -12.25 -8.61
C LYS A 114 -10.38 -13.72 -8.49
N GLY A 115 -9.76 -14.60 -9.29
CA GLY A 115 -10.01 -16.04 -9.23
C GLY A 115 -11.27 -16.53 -9.97
N GLY A 116 -11.83 -15.74 -10.89
CA GLY A 116 -13.05 -16.09 -11.63
C GLY A 116 -14.34 -15.77 -10.87
N GLY A 117 -14.25 -14.90 -9.86
CA GLY A 117 -15.39 -14.35 -9.14
C GLY A 117 -16.05 -13.19 -9.89
N GLU A 118 -17.10 -12.62 -9.30
CA GLU A 118 -17.85 -11.49 -9.86
C GLU A 118 -18.03 -10.40 -8.80
N TRP A 119 -17.80 -9.13 -9.17
CA TRP A 119 -18.13 -8.00 -8.29
C TRP A 119 -19.62 -7.70 -8.40
N LEU A 120 -20.34 -7.78 -7.27
CA LEU A 120 -21.75 -7.42 -7.19
C LEU A 120 -21.92 -5.95 -6.82
N PHE A 121 -21.03 -5.46 -5.96
CA PHE A 121 -20.99 -4.08 -5.49
C PHE A 121 -19.56 -3.68 -5.15
N VAL A 122 -19.15 -2.46 -5.47
CA VAL A 122 -17.87 -1.87 -5.03
C VAL A 122 -18.06 -0.38 -4.79
N SER A 123 -17.59 0.12 -3.65
CA SER A 123 -17.45 1.55 -3.37
C SER A 123 -16.09 1.85 -2.79
N HIS A 124 -15.46 2.92 -3.28
CA HIS A 124 -14.22 3.49 -2.74
C HIS A 124 -14.49 4.63 -1.76
N ASP A 125 -15.75 5.05 -1.65
CA ASP A 125 -16.22 6.10 -0.76
C ASP A 125 -17.08 5.50 0.36
N PRO A 126 -17.21 6.21 1.51
CA PRO A 126 -18.20 5.86 2.53
C PRO A 126 -19.58 5.65 1.90
N LEU A 127 -20.25 4.60 2.35
CA LEU A 127 -21.60 4.29 1.92
C LEU A 127 -22.56 5.42 2.37
N PRO A 128 -23.59 5.75 1.57
CA PRO A 128 -24.53 6.82 1.88
C PRO A 128 -25.28 6.57 3.20
N HIS A 129 -26.06 7.55 3.68
CA HIS A 129 -26.93 7.27 4.81
C HIS A 129 -27.99 6.23 4.42
N LEU A 130 -28.37 5.36 5.36
CA LEU A 130 -29.38 4.31 5.12
C LEU A 130 -30.70 4.89 4.56
N ASN A 131 -31.08 6.09 4.99
CA ASN A 131 -32.28 6.80 4.51
C ASN A 131 -32.19 7.25 3.04
N ASP A 132 -30.98 7.39 2.50
CA ASP A 132 -30.74 7.83 1.12
C ASP A 132 -30.71 6.66 0.14
N ILE A 133 -30.77 5.42 0.63
CA ILE A 133 -30.79 4.20 -0.19
C ILE A 133 -32.20 4.03 -0.75
N HIS A 134 -32.44 4.66 -1.91
CA HIS A 134 -33.67 4.54 -2.65
C HIS A 134 -33.66 3.23 -3.44
N VAL A 135 -34.57 2.32 -3.07
CA VAL A 135 -34.83 1.07 -3.79
C VAL A 135 -35.32 1.41 -5.19
N GLY A 136 -34.43 1.30 -6.18
CA GLY A 136 -34.76 1.55 -7.57
C GLY A 136 -35.69 0.48 -8.13
N GLY A 137 -36.95 0.84 -8.37
CA GLY A 137 -37.79 0.38 -9.50
C GLY A 137 -38.06 -1.11 -9.75
N GLY A 138 -37.53 -2.04 -8.96
CA GLY A 138 -37.59 -3.47 -9.25
C GLY A 138 -37.56 -4.35 -8.00
N GLY A 139 -38.67 -4.34 -7.24
CA GLY A 139 -39.08 -5.46 -6.39
C GLY A 139 -38.41 -5.63 -5.02
N GLU A 140 -37.10 -5.42 -4.87
CA GLU A 140 -36.40 -5.81 -3.63
C GLU A 140 -36.13 -4.61 -2.70
N ARG A 141 -36.93 -4.51 -1.63
CA ARG A 141 -36.77 -3.49 -0.61
C ARG A 141 -35.59 -3.83 0.31
N GLY A 142 -34.66 -2.88 0.52
CA GLY A 142 -33.66 -2.96 1.57
C GLY A 142 -32.22 -3.12 1.09
N LEU A 143 -31.31 -3.41 2.03
CA LEU A 143 -29.87 -3.45 1.76
C LEU A 143 -29.45 -4.61 0.85
N ALA A 144 -30.21 -5.71 0.85
CA ALA A 144 -29.96 -6.84 -0.04
C ALA A 144 -29.95 -6.40 -1.51
N GLY A 145 -31.00 -5.69 -1.96
CA GLY A 145 -31.09 -5.18 -3.32
C GLY A 145 -30.01 -4.14 -3.65
N PHE A 146 -29.64 -3.27 -2.68
CA PHE A 146 -28.53 -2.33 -2.83
C PHE A 146 -27.19 -3.03 -3.11
N PHE A 147 -26.98 -4.22 -2.55
CA PHE A 147 -25.79 -5.04 -2.78
C PHE A 147 -25.93 -6.06 -3.92
N GLY A 148 -27.02 -6.01 -4.69
CA GLY A 148 -27.26 -6.95 -5.79
C GLY A 148 -27.54 -8.38 -5.33
N LEU A 149 -28.05 -8.55 -4.11
CA LEU A 149 -28.55 -9.80 -3.54
C LEU A 149 -30.06 -9.82 -3.64
N GLY A 150 -30.61 -10.97 -3.99
CA GLY A 150 -32.05 -11.19 -3.96
C GLY A 150 -32.44 -12.35 -3.08
N GLY A 151 -33.72 -12.74 -3.17
CA GLY A 151 -34.28 -13.92 -2.51
C GLY A 151 -34.17 -13.91 -0.98
N SER A 152 -34.84 -14.86 -0.33
CA SER A 152 -34.73 -15.08 1.11
C SER A 152 -34.07 -16.42 1.40
N ILE A 153 -33.50 -16.58 2.59
CA ILE A 153 -32.91 -17.82 3.10
C ILE A 153 -33.85 -19.03 2.95
N THR A 154 -35.16 -18.80 3.02
CA THR A 154 -36.20 -19.83 2.83
C THR A 154 -36.20 -20.37 1.39
N ALA A 155 -36.09 -19.49 0.39
CA ALA A 155 -36.01 -19.89 -1.01
C ALA A 155 -34.68 -20.59 -1.34
N ALA A 156 -33.60 -20.25 -0.64
CA ALA A 156 -32.31 -20.94 -0.78
C ALA A 156 -32.37 -22.40 -0.28
N ALA A 157 -33.00 -22.64 0.87
CA ALA A 157 -33.17 -23.98 1.43
C ALA A 157 -34.08 -24.87 0.57
N GLU A 158 -35.11 -24.30 -0.05
CA GLU A 158 -36.00 -25.01 -0.99
C GLU A 158 -35.28 -25.37 -2.30
N ALA A 159 -34.40 -24.50 -2.79
CA ALA A 159 -33.57 -24.76 -3.97
C ALA A 159 -32.56 -25.89 -3.76
N GLU A 160 -31.97 -26.02 -2.57
CA GLU A 160 -31.11 -27.16 -2.21
C GLU A 160 -31.90 -28.48 -2.10
N GLY A 161 -33.13 -28.43 -1.57
CA GLY A 161 -33.97 -29.62 -1.38
C GLY A 161 -34.52 -30.25 -2.66
N GLN A 162 -34.55 -29.52 -3.78
CA GLN A 162 -35.05 -30.00 -5.08
C GLN A 162 -33.96 -30.30 -6.11
N GLY A 163 -32.69 -30.00 -5.80
CA GLY A 163 -31.54 -30.23 -6.69
C GLY A 163 -31.09 -31.68 -6.67
N ASN A 164 -31.33 -32.40 -7.77
CA ASN A 164 -30.77 -33.73 -8.02
C ASN A 164 -29.23 -33.69 -7.85
N SER A 165 -28.69 -34.48 -6.92
CA SER A 165 -27.28 -34.60 -6.50
C SER A 165 -26.27 -34.55 -7.67
N GLY A 166 -25.92 -33.34 -8.10
CA GLY A 166 -25.22 -33.10 -9.35
C GLY A 166 -24.09 -32.10 -9.21
N GLY A 167 -23.20 -32.28 -8.22
CA GLY A 167 -21.80 -31.79 -8.21
C GLY A 167 -21.52 -30.30 -8.51
N GLY A 168 -22.52 -29.44 -8.64
CA GLY A 168 -22.38 -28.00 -8.84
C GLY A 168 -22.15 -27.32 -7.50
N GLY A 169 -20.91 -26.96 -7.20
CA GLY A 169 -20.56 -26.35 -5.92
C GLY A 169 -21.26 -25.00 -5.71
N LEU A 170 -21.99 -24.89 -4.59
CA LEU A 170 -22.51 -23.62 -4.08
C LEU A 170 -21.39 -22.58 -4.03
N ARG A 171 -21.63 -21.40 -4.60
CA ARG A 171 -20.68 -20.28 -4.57
C ARG A 171 -21.11 -19.27 -3.54
N LEU A 172 -20.19 -18.86 -2.69
CA LEU A 172 -20.44 -17.91 -1.61
C LEU A 172 -20.31 -16.46 -2.06
N ILE A 173 -21.13 -15.60 -1.45
CA ILE A 173 -21.11 -14.15 -1.64
C ILE A 173 -20.59 -13.50 -0.35
N HIS A 174 -19.55 -12.69 -0.53
CA HIS A 174 -18.78 -12.08 0.55
C HIS A 174 -19.01 -10.58 0.57
N PHE A 175 -19.24 -10.03 1.76
CA PHE A 175 -19.12 -8.61 2.04
C PHE A 175 -17.74 -8.35 2.64
N LYS A 176 -16.98 -7.43 2.06
CA LYS A 176 -15.58 -7.18 2.47
C LYS A 176 -15.25 -5.70 2.50
N PHE A 177 -14.56 -5.29 3.56
CA PHE A 177 -13.85 -4.01 3.62
C PHE A 177 -12.34 -4.25 3.52
N GLU A 178 -11.67 -3.50 2.65
CA GLU A 178 -10.22 -3.49 2.50
C GLU A 178 -9.72 -2.04 2.67
N PRO A 179 -8.75 -1.78 3.57
CA PRO A 179 -8.23 -0.44 3.80
C PRO A 179 -7.25 -0.01 2.69
N MET A 180 -6.67 1.18 2.85
CA MET A 180 -5.69 1.70 1.90
C MET A 180 -4.52 0.72 1.70
N ILE A 181 -4.12 0.58 0.43
CA ILE A 181 -2.87 -0.07 0.03
C ILE A 181 -2.11 0.84 -0.92
N LEU A 182 -0.80 0.98 -0.70
CA LEU A 182 0.11 1.71 -1.59
C LEU A 182 1.34 0.85 -1.88
N HIS A 183 1.81 0.91 -3.12
CA HIS A 183 3.16 0.44 -3.46
C HIS A 183 4.03 1.65 -3.80
N VAL A 184 5.11 1.82 -3.04
CA VAL A 184 6.07 2.92 -3.20
C VAL A 184 7.41 2.33 -3.60
N LEU A 185 7.85 2.61 -4.81
CA LEU A 185 9.21 2.33 -5.23
C LEU A 185 10.15 3.39 -4.64
N THR A 186 11.25 2.93 -4.06
CA THR A 186 12.21 3.78 -3.35
C THR A 186 13.58 3.71 -4.00
N ALA A 187 14.33 4.81 -3.92
CA ALA A 187 15.64 4.93 -4.56
C ALA A 187 16.74 4.18 -3.83
N SER A 188 16.56 3.86 -2.54
CA SER A 188 17.52 3.14 -1.72
C SER A 188 16.86 2.50 -0.50
N HIS A 189 17.61 1.68 0.25
CA HIS A 189 17.14 1.09 1.50
C HIS A 189 16.85 2.14 2.59
N GLU A 190 17.59 3.24 2.63
CA GLU A 190 17.36 4.35 3.57
C GLU A 190 16.02 5.03 3.31
N HIS A 191 15.68 5.27 2.04
CA HIS A 191 14.36 5.77 1.65
C HIS A 191 13.26 4.77 2.05
N ALA A 192 13.48 3.48 1.76
CA ALA A 192 12.55 2.42 2.12
C ALA A 192 12.29 2.37 3.62
N GLN A 193 13.34 2.47 4.44
CA GLN A 193 13.24 2.43 5.89
C GLN A 193 12.38 3.58 6.44
N LEU A 194 12.51 4.80 5.90
CA LEU A 194 11.67 5.92 6.31
C LEU A 194 10.19 5.70 5.98
N VAL A 195 9.88 5.18 4.79
CA VAL A 195 8.50 4.86 4.40
C VAL A 195 7.92 3.75 5.27
N VAL A 196 8.72 2.70 5.55
CA VAL A 196 8.31 1.59 6.43
C VAL A 196 8.01 2.09 7.83
N GLN A 197 8.89 2.91 8.40
CA GLN A 197 8.71 3.47 9.74
C GLN A 197 7.45 4.34 9.81
N ALA A 198 7.27 5.25 8.85
CA ALA A 198 6.08 6.10 8.77
C ALA A 198 4.80 5.25 8.66
N GLY A 199 4.81 4.17 7.87
CA GLY A 199 3.68 3.26 7.73
C GLY A 199 3.32 2.56 9.05
N ILE A 200 4.32 1.97 9.72
CA ILE A 200 4.12 1.26 10.99
C ILE A 200 3.60 2.20 12.07
N GLU A 201 4.20 3.38 12.23
CA GLU A 201 3.79 4.40 13.21
C GLU A 201 2.36 4.93 12.96
N ALA A 202 1.95 5.03 11.69
CA ALA A 202 0.61 5.44 11.32
C ALA A 202 -0.46 4.36 11.49
N GLY A 203 -0.07 3.12 11.82
CA GLY A 203 -0.96 1.99 12.03
C GLY A 203 -1.11 1.05 10.82
N PHE A 204 -0.29 1.19 9.79
CA PHE A 204 -0.15 0.24 8.68
C PHE A 204 0.89 -0.82 9.06
N ARG A 205 0.54 -1.69 10.02
CA ARG A 205 1.46 -2.62 10.68
C ARG A 205 2.07 -3.68 9.76
N GLU A 206 1.40 -3.99 8.65
CA GLU A 206 1.85 -4.92 7.62
C GLU A 206 2.65 -4.22 6.51
N THR A 207 3.16 -3.02 6.78
CA THR A 207 4.06 -2.30 5.88
C THR A 207 5.43 -2.99 5.85
N GLY A 208 5.94 -3.23 4.63
CA GLY A 208 7.25 -3.84 4.47
C GLY A 208 7.79 -3.75 3.05
N ALA A 209 9.10 -3.93 2.91
CA ALA A 209 9.75 -4.01 1.60
C ALA A 209 9.54 -5.40 0.98
N VAL A 210 8.96 -5.44 -0.22
CA VAL A 210 8.62 -6.66 -0.98
C VAL A 210 9.67 -7.03 -2.02
N SER A 211 10.56 -6.11 -2.35
CA SER A 211 11.73 -6.34 -3.20
C SER A 211 12.92 -5.64 -2.55
N LEU A 212 13.99 -6.37 -2.25
CA LEU A 212 15.12 -5.88 -1.45
C LEU A 212 16.45 -5.84 -2.22
N LEU A 213 16.58 -6.64 -3.28
CA LEU A 213 17.83 -6.83 -4.00
C LEU A 213 17.72 -6.28 -5.42
N GLY A 214 18.80 -5.64 -5.88
CA GLY A 214 18.98 -5.34 -7.31
C GLY A 214 19.12 -6.62 -8.13
N ARG A 215 18.76 -6.57 -9.42
CA ARG A 215 19.07 -7.64 -10.38
C ARG A 215 20.59 -7.66 -10.64
N PRO A 216 21.20 -8.78 -11.08
CA PRO A 216 22.65 -8.92 -10.98
C PRO A 216 23.44 -7.90 -11.83
N ALA A 217 24.48 -7.36 -11.17
CA ALA A 217 25.75 -6.81 -11.64
C ALA A 217 25.98 -5.28 -11.83
N SER A 218 25.00 -4.37 -11.78
CA SER A 218 25.37 -2.93 -11.81
C SER A 218 24.32 -1.91 -11.33
N GLU A 219 23.13 -2.32 -10.93
CA GLU A 219 22.08 -1.38 -10.52
C GLU A 219 21.98 -1.28 -9.00
N GLU A 220 21.96 -0.04 -8.49
CA GLU A 220 21.57 0.26 -7.12
C GLU A 220 20.22 -0.40 -6.81
N ALA A 221 20.10 -1.01 -5.65
CA ALA A 221 18.85 -1.62 -5.25
C ALA A 221 17.76 -0.54 -5.13
N THR A 222 16.62 -0.75 -5.79
CA THR A 222 15.44 0.12 -5.68
C THR A 222 14.31 -0.64 -4.99
N PRO A 223 14.27 -0.67 -3.64
CA PRO A 223 13.28 -1.46 -2.94
C PRO A 223 11.86 -0.99 -3.23
N MET A 224 10.92 -1.92 -3.29
CA MET A 224 9.49 -1.62 -3.32
C MET A 224 8.91 -1.81 -1.92
N VAL A 225 8.29 -0.78 -1.37
CA VAL A 225 7.61 -0.81 -0.07
C VAL A 225 6.10 -0.93 -0.32
N ALA A 226 5.48 -1.94 0.28
CA ALA A 226 4.03 -2.10 0.27
C ALA A 226 3.47 -1.60 1.61
N VAL A 227 2.78 -0.44 1.61
CA VAL A 227 2.12 0.14 2.78
C VAL A 227 0.72 -0.45 2.88
N ARG A 228 0.47 -1.23 3.93
CA ARG A 228 -0.74 -2.06 4.05
C ARG A 228 -1.22 -2.15 5.48
N CYS A 229 -2.53 -2.32 5.65
CA CYS A 229 -3.08 -2.77 6.91
C CYS A 229 -4.02 -3.97 6.74
N MET A 230 -3.82 -5.05 7.50
CA MET A 230 -4.80 -6.14 7.59
C MET A 230 -5.73 -5.97 8.80
N GLY A 231 -5.25 -5.38 9.89
CA GLY A 231 -6.06 -5.18 11.11
C GLY A 231 -7.27 -4.25 10.97
N LEU A 232 -7.44 -3.56 9.82
CA LEU A 232 -8.63 -2.76 9.53
C LEU A 232 -9.61 -3.46 8.55
N SER A 233 -9.17 -4.52 7.88
CA SER A 233 -10.01 -5.31 6.98
C SER A 233 -11.03 -6.13 7.77
N PHE A 234 -12.17 -6.41 7.15
CA PHE A 234 -13.06 -7.47 7.60
C PHE A 234 -13.78 -8.10 6.41
N GLU A 235 -14.28 -9.31 6.64
CA GLU A 235 -15.00 -10.09 5.64
C GLU A 235 -16.12 -10.87 6.33
N SER A 236 -17.28 -10.95 5.70
CA SER A 236 -18.41 -11.76 6.17
C SER A 236 -19.16 -12.38 5.00
N LEU A 237 -19.74 -13.56 5.22
CA LEU A 237 -20.64 -14.20 4.27
C LEU A 237 -22.03 -13.56 4.36
N VAL A 238 -22.56 -13.15 3.22
CA VAL A 238 -23.88 -12.47 3.14
C VAL A 238 -24.84 -13.15 2.18
N GLY A 239 -24.36 -14.05 1.32
CA GLY A 239 -25.22 -14.75 0.39
C GLY A 239 -24.58 -15.98 -0.23
N MET A 240 -25.36 -16.63 -1.08
CA MET A 240 -24.92 -17.70 -1.95
C MET A 240 -25.51 -17.50 -3.34
N ALA A 241 -24.85 -18.02 -4.37
CA ALA A 241 -25.40 -18.09 -5.71
C ALA A 241 -25.54 -19.54 -6.16
N THR A 242 -26.68 -19.85 -6.78
CA THR A 242 -26.91 -21.12 -7.47
C THR A 242 -26.30 -21.09 -8.87
N ASP A 243 -26.17 -22.26 -9.49
CA ASP A 243 -25.66 -22.38 -10.86
C ASP A 243 -26.55 -21.68 -11.90
N ASP A 244 -27.85 -21.52 -11.60
CA ASP A 244 -28.80 -20.75 -12.42
C ASP A 244 -28.61 -19.23 -12.32
N GLY A 245 -27.62 -18.77 -11.53
CA GLY A 245 -27.27 -17.37 -11.37
C GLY A 245 -28.13 -16.61 -10.36
N ILE A 246 -29.04 -17.29 -9.66
CA ILE A 246 -29.86 -16.68 -8.62
C ILE A 246 -29.01 -16.44 -7.38
N ARG A 247 -29.03 -15.23 -6.86
CA ARG A 247 -28.25 -14.78 -5.70
C ARG A 247 -29.18 -14.66 -4.51
N TYR A 248 -28.97 -15.48 -3.50
CA TYR A 248 -29.76 -15.50 -2.27
C TYR A 248 -29.03 -14.77 -1.15
N CYS A 249 -29.71 -13.82 -0.51
CA CYS A 249 -29.29 -13.27 0.77
C CYS A 249 -29.55 -14.30 1.87
N ILE A 250 -28.51 -14.68 2.61
CA ILE A 250 -28.59 -15.70 3.68
C ILE A 250 -28.53 -15.10 5.08
N VAL A 251 -28.45 -13.77 5.17
CA VAL A 251 -28.37 -13.02 6.42
C VAL A 251 -29.59 -12.11 6.57
N SER A 252 -29.89 -11.70 7.81
CA SER A 252 -31.00 -10.78 8.08
C SER A 252 -30.67 -9.35 7.63
N GLN A 253 -31.70 -8.53 7.48
CA GLN A 253 -31.57 -7.10 7.17
C GLN A 253 -30.76 -6.37 8.26
N GLU A 254 -30.99 -6.68 9.53
CA GLU A 254 -30.28 -6.08 10.67
C GLU A 254 -28.77 -6.42 10.63
N TYR A 255 -28.42 -7.62 10.17
CA TYR A 255 -27.03 -8.01 9.99
C TYR A 255 -26.35 -7.22 8.87
N LEU A 256 -27.04 -7.01 7.74
CA LEU A 256 -26.52 -6.15 6.66
C LEU A 256 -26.36 -4.70 7.14
N GLU A 257 -27.30 -4.18 7.93
CA GLU A 257 -27.19 -2.84 8.53
C GLU A 257 -25.97 -2.72 9.45
N LEU A 258 -25.69 -3.76 10.25
CA LEU A 258 -24.48 -3.82 11.06
C LEU A 258 -23.22 -3.79 10.20
N LEU A 259 -23.12 -4.64 9.16
CA LEU A 259 -21.96 -4.64 8.26
C LEU A 259 -21.78 -3.30 7.54
N PHE A 260 -22.87 -2.66 7.13
CA PHE A 260 -22.90 -1.35 6.52
C PHE A 260 -22.31 -0.28 7.45
N GLN A 261 -22.77 -0.23 8.69
CA GLN A 261 -22.27 0.69 9.71
C GLN A 261 -20.80 0.43 10.04
N VAL A 262 -20.41 -0.83 10.16
CA VAL A 262 -19.01 -1.22 10.39
C VAL A 262 -18.13 -0.77 9.23
N ALA A 263 -18.55 -0.96 7.97
CA ALA A 263 -17.80 -0.49 6.80
C ALA A 263 -17.56 1.03 6.83
N ASN A 264 -18.59 1.82 7.14
CA ASN A 264 -18.46 3.27 7.29
C ASN A 264 -17.53 3.66 8.45
N ALA A 265 -17.62 2.98 9.59
CA ALA A 265 -16.67 3.19 10.69
C ALA A 265 -15.22 2.87 10.28
N ARG A 266 -15.02 1.83 9.45
CA ARG A 266 -13.70 1.49 8.90
C ARG A 266 -13.19 2.53 7.92
N PHE A 267 -14.03 3.13 7.07
CA PHE A 267 -13.61 4.26 6.25
C PHE A 267 -13.08 5.43 7.10
N VAL A 268 -13.77 5.77 8.19
CA VAL A 268 -13.34 6.84 9.10
C VAL A 268 -11.98 6.53 9.74
N GLU A 269 -11.80 5.32 10.27
CA GLU A 269 -10.52 4.94 10.87
C GLU A 269 -9.39 4.82 9.83
N ASN A 270 -9.70 4.37 8.62
CA ASN A 270 -8.75 4.31 7.50
C ASN A 270 -8.26 5.72 7.17
N GLN A 271 -9.16 6.70 7.07
CA GLN A 271 -8.80 8.10 6.82
C GLN A 271 -7.90 8.67 7.94
N LYS A 272 -8.16 8.36 9.21
CA LYS A 272 -7.27 8.76 10.31
C LYS A 272 -5.86 8.18 10.14
N ARG A 273 -5.73 6.92 9.69
CA ARG A 273 -4.42 6.30 9.41
C ARG A 273 -3.72 6.95 8.22
N ILE A 274 -4.45 7.25 7.14
CA ILE A 274 -3.93 7.97 5.96
C ILE A 274 -3.37 9.33 6.38
N ILE A 275 -4.10 10.09 7.20
CA ILE A 275 -3.66 11.41 7.71
C ILE A 275 -2.39 11.27 8.56
N ARG A 276 -2.35 10.30 9.49
CA ARG A 276 -1.14 10.03 10.29
C ARG A 276 0.06 9.66 9.42
N PHE A 277 -0.16 8.81 8.41
CA PHE A 277 0.90 8.38 7.50
C PHE A 277 1.46 9.55 6.69
N ARG A 278 0.58 10.40 6.14
CA ARG A 278 0.95 11.63 5.45
C ARG A 278 1.81 12.54 6.34
N ALA A 279 1.39 12.76 7.59
CA ALA A 279 2.15 13.58 8.55
C ALA A 279 3.51 12.96 8.92
N ALA A 280 3.56 11.64 9.11
CA ALA A 280 4.79 10.90 9.42
C ALA A 280 5.79 10.97 8.25
N LEU A 281 5.33 10.79 7.01
CA LEU A 281 6.18 10.96 5.82
C LEU A 281 6.74 12.37 5.72
N LYS A 282 5.89 13.40 5.88
CA LYS A 282 6.33 14.79 5.85
C LYS A 282 7.43 15.06 6.90
N THR A 283 7.29 14.50 8.09
CA THR A 283 8.28 14.62 9.18
C THR A 283 9.56 13.82 8.90
N ALA A 284 9.43 12.62 8.31
CA ALA A 284 10.56 11.75 7.98
C ALA A 284 11.46 12.39 6.93
N PHE A 285 10.86 12.94 5.87
CA PHE A 285 11.54 13.54 4.73
C PHE A 285 11.75 15.06 4.83
N ALA A 286 11.33 15.70 5.93
CA ALA A 286 11.67 17.09 6.19
C ALA A 286 13.19 17.28 6.21
N PRO A 287 13.71 18.38 5.62
CA PRO A 287 15.13 18.70 5.74
C PRO A 287 15.51 18.75 7.21
N SER A 288 16.69 18.21 7.54
CA SER A 288 17.21 18.33 8.90
C SER A 288 17.27 19.81 9.25
N PRO A 289 16.81 20.24 10.44
CA PRO A 289 17.07 21.60 10.87
C PRO A 289 18.58 21.83 10.80
N PRO A 290 19.03 23.04 10.41
CA PRO A 290 20.45 23.37 10.49
C PRO A 290 20.91 23.02 11.91
N PRO A 291 22.15 22.52 12.09
CA PRO A 291 22.65 22.20 13.41
C PRO A 291 22.42 23.42 14.29
N VAL A 292 21.53 23.29 15.27
CA VAL A 292 21.35 24.31 16.30
C VAL A 292 22.72 24.41 16.95
N ARG A 293 23.42 25.52 16.70
CA ARG A 293 24.60 25.87 17.46
C ARG A 293 24.13 25.82 18.92
N ARG A 294 24.57 24.81 19.67
CA ARG A 294 24.31 24.77 21.10
C ARG A 294 25.05 25.98 21.64
N GLU A 295 24.33 27.05 21.94
CA GLU A 295 24.83 28.04 22.87
C GLU A 295 25.20 27.24 24.12
N GLY A 296 26.49 27.22 24.45
CA GLY A 296 26.92 26.71 25.75
C GLY A 296 26.13 27.46 26.83
N SER A 297 25.84 26.79 27.94
CA SER A 297 25.17 27.36 29.11
C SER A 297 26.00 28.49 29.74
N GLY A 298 26.08 29.63 29.05
CA GLY A 298 27.02 30.72 29.29
C GLY A 298 27.23 31.68 28.09
N GLY A 299 26.45 31.58 26.99
CA GLY A 299 26.42 32.59 25.93
C GLY A 299 27.71 32.75 25.10
N GLY A 300 28.64 31.79 25.17
CA GLY A 300 29.85 31.77 24.34
C GLY A 300 29.70 30.83 23.14
N GLU A 301 30.26 31.23 21.98
CA GLU A 301 30.39 30.36 20.80
C GLU A 301 31.15 29.08 21.17
N TRP A 302 30.61 27.93 20.75
CA TRP A 302 31.23 26.63 20.96
C TRP A 302 32.37 26.47 19.95
N GLU A 303 33.62 26.53 20.42
CA GLU A 303 34.82 26.26 19.62
C GLU A 303 35.04 24.75 19.45
N ASP A 304 35.31 24.29 18.23
CA ASP A 304 35.65 22.90 17.95
C ASP A 304 36.87 22.44 18.78
N GLU A 305 36.91 21.17 19.18
CA GLU A 305 37.94 20.65 20.09
C GLU A 305 39.37 20.84 19.55
N LYS A 306 39.55 20.79 18.23
CA LYS A 306 40.83 21.10 17.57
C LYS A 306 41.21 22.57 17.73
N THR A 307 40.27 23.48 17.47
CA THR A 307 40.46 24.94 17.58
C THR A 307 40.75 25.35 19.02
N ARG A 308 40.05 24.74 19.99
CA ARG A 308 40.29 24.93 21.43
C ARG A 308 41.69 24.49 21.84
N LYS A 309 42.18 23.38 21.28
CA LYS A 309 43.49 22.82 21.59
C LYS A 309 44.62 23.66 20.99
N GLU A 310 44.45 24.18 19.77
CA GLU A 310 45.40 25.10 19.14
C GLU A 310 45.49 26.43 19.88
N ARG A 311 44.33 27.05 20.21
CA ARG A 311 44.30 28.29 20.98
C ARG A 311 45.00 28.17 22.33
N LYS A 312 44.74 27.08 23.07
CA LYS A 312 45.43 26.82 24.36
C LYS A 312 46.93 26.60 24.19
N ARG A 313 47.36 26.02 23.06
CA ARG A 313 48.78 25.81 22.76
C ARG A 313 49.49 27.12 22.46
N GLU A 314 48.87 27.99 21.68
CA GLU A 314 49.40 29.33 21.36
C GLU A 314 49.40 30.25 22.58
N GLU A 315 48.32 30.29 23.36
CA GLU A 315 48.24 31.08 24.59
C GLU A 315 49.28 30.61 25.63
N GLY A 316 49.49 29.29 25.72
CA GLY A 316 50.54 28.70 26.56
C GLY A 316 51.96 29.06 26.08
N LEU A 317 52.18 29.13 24.76
CA LEU A 317 53.47 29.53 24.20
C LEU A 317 53.75 31.02 24.49
N ARG A 318 52.78 31.91 24.28
CA ARG A 318 52.90 33.35 24.57
C ARG A 318 53.17 33.62 26.04
N ARG A 319 52.47 32.93 26.94
CA ARG A 319 52.70 33.05 28.39
C ARG A 319 54.09 32.59 28.79
N ARG A 320 54.64 31.57 28.12
CA ARG A 320 55.99 31.07 28.36
C ARG A 320 57.05 32.06 27.87
N GLU A 321 56.84 32.67 26.70
CA GLU A 321 57.72 33.72 26.17
C GLU A 321 57.72 34.99 27.02
N GLU A 322 56.56 35.42 27.54
CA GLU A 322 56.48 36.56 28.45
C GLU A 322 57.21 36.30 29.77
N LEU A 323 57.04 35.11 30.36
CA LEU A 323 57.76 34.72 31.57
C LEU A 323 59.27 34.64 31.33
N GLN A 324 59.71 34.19 30.15
CA GLN A 324 61.13 34.16 29.79
C GLN A 324 61.69 35.59 29.63
N ARG A 325 60.97 36.48 28.95
CA ARG A 325 61.37 37.90 28.81
C ARG A 325 61.38 38.66 30.14
N GLN A 326 60.57 38.25 31.11
CA GLN A 326 60.61 38.82 32.46
C GLN A 326 61.84 38.34 33.23
N LYS A 327 62.19 37.05 33.14
CA LYS A 327 63.41 36.51 33.74
C LYS A 327 64.69 37.10 33.12
N ASP A 328 64.74 37.22 31.80
CA ASP A 328 65.89 37.81 31.10
C ASP A 328 66.06 39.31 31.42
N LYS A 329 65.00 40.00 31.89
CA LYS A 329 65.05 41.39 32.39
C LYS A 329 65.43 41.49 33.86
N GLU A 330 65.24 40.44 34.65
CA GLU A 330 65.63 40.38 36.06
C GLU A 330 67.11 39.96 36.24
N GLU A 331 67.69 39.29 35.24
CA GLU A 331 69.10 38.85 35.23
C GLU A 331 70.09 39.82 34.52
N SER A 332 69.62 40.98 34.02
CA SER A 332 70.44 42.00 33.35
C SER A 332 70.52 43.31 34.14
#